data_AF-A0A328NEB2-F1
#
_entry.id   AF-A0A328NEB2-F1
#
_cell.length_a   1.000
_cell.length_b   1.000
_cell.length_c   1.000
_cell.angle_alpha   90.00
_cell.angle_beta   90.00
_cell.angle_gamma   90.00
#
_symmetry.space_group_name_H-M   'P 1'
#
loop_
_entity.id
_entity.type
_entity.pdbx_description
1 polymer ?
#
loop_
_entity_poly.entity_id
_entity_poly.type
_entity_poly.pdbx_seq_one_letter_code
_entity_poly.pdbx_strand_id
1 'polypeptide(L)'
;MIRTGLVTTVTALTLSTQACAAPAEDVAATPAANATASQSAPSSPPASPSGEGVSPSGGGVFSGTRKVAISMESGPPAYLVVGADGKVVGNVRLTERSVFVPVPAGAGHQIRTAFADNSCVGVRRNAGGPPTLVVAVCAPEAEGQLFRFVQTDERDSEGRRTYRIESTSGPVTFDSLNGLHVQDPDNTARATGFAVIDRGPA
;
A
#
# COMPACT_ATOMS: atom_id res chain seq x y z
N MET A 1 -56.76 3.37 18.26
CA MET A 1 -57.44 3.01 17.00
C MET A 1 -57.31 4.17 16.03
N ILE A 2 -56.96 3.88 14.77
CA ILE A 2 -56.88 4.73 13.56
C ILE A 2 -55.73 5.75 13.48
N ARG A 3 -54.77 5.52 12.57
CA ARG A 3 -54.54 6.26 11.30
C ARG A 3 -53.23 5.76 10.64
N THR A 4 -53.28 5.19 9.43
CA THR A 4 -53.00 5.88 8.14
C THR A 4 -51.57 6.43 8.14
N GLY A 5 -50.59 6.00 7.35
CA GLY A 5 -50.50 5.28 6.09
C GLY A 5 -49.32 5.91 5.33
N LEU A 6 -48.51 5.15 4.59
CA LEU A 6 -47.84 5.67 3.40
C LEU A 6 -47.31 4.51 2.54
N VAL A 7 -47.80 4.48 1.32
CA VAL A 7 -47.32 3.65 0.20
C VAL A 7 -46.33 4.51 -0.56
N THR A 8 -45.12 4.01 -0.83
CA THR A 8 -44.23 4.61 -1.85
C THR A 8 -43.68 3.53 -2.76
N THR A 9 -43.93 3.74 -4.04
CA THR A 9 -43.74 2.88 -5.20
C THR A 9 -42.31 2.92 -5.75
N VAL A 10 -41.84 1.73 -6.13
CA VAL A 10 -40.98 1.31 -7.25
C VAL A 10 -40.30 2.41 -8.09
N THR A 11 -38.99 2.26 -8.32
CA THR A 11 -38.38 2.52 -9.63
C THR A 11 -37.19 1.58 -9.86
N ALA A 12 -37.35 0.64 -10.80
CA ALA A 12 -36.28 -0.20 -11.31
C ALA A 12 -35.49 0.58 -12.36
N LEU A 13 -34.16 0.64 -12.21
CA LEU A 13 -33.25 1.18 -13.23
C LEU A 13 -32.51 0.01 -13.89
N THR A 14 -32.94 -0.37 -15.08
CA THR A 14 -32.16 -1.17 -16.04
C THR A 14 -31.23 -0.22 -16.80
N LEU A 15 -29.91 -0.37 -16.69
CA LEU A 15 -28.97 0.26 -17.62
C LEU A 15 -28.17 -0.80 -18.40
N SER A 16 -28.16 -0.54 -19.70
CA SER A 16 -27.79 -1.41 -20.80
C SER A 16 -26.27 -1.59 -20.95
N THR A 17 -25.91 -2.77 -21.44
CA THR A 17 -24.60 -3.16 -21.95
C THR A 17 -24.22 -2.39 -23.22
N GLN A 18 -22.99 -1.86 -23.28
CA GLN A 18 -22.32 -1.55 -24.55
C GLN A 18 -20.95 -2.22 -24.57
N ALA A 19 -20.83 -3.20 -25.47
CA ALA A 19 -19.58 -3.78 -25.91
C ALA A 19 -19.01 -2.90 -27.03
N CYS A 20 -17.70 -2.63 -27.01
CA CYS A 20 -16.99 -2.13 -28.18
C CYS A 20 -15.71 -2.94 -28.34
N ALA A 21 -15.70 -3.77 -29.39
CA ALA A 21 -14.53 -4.45 -29.90
C ALA A 21 -13.65 -3.46 -30.69
N ALA A 22 -12.34 -3.63 -30.62
CA ALA A 22 -11.38 -2.99 -31.53
C ALA A 22 -10.44 -4.06 -32.11
N PRO A 23 -10.05 -3.92 -33.40
CA PRO A 23 -9.46 -4.97 -34.22
C PRO A 23 -7.98 -5.25 -33.94
N ALA A 24 -7.58 -6.46 -34.37
CA ALA A 24 -6.22 -6.96 -34.42
C ALA A 24 -5.38 -6.26 -35.49
N GLU A 25 -4.10 -6.02 -35.17
CA GLU A 25 -3.07 -5.80 -36.18
C GLU A 25 -2.01 -6.90 -36.06
N ASP A 26 -1.84 -7.56 -37.20
CA ASP A 26 -0.92 -8.63 -37.53
C ASP A 26 0.28 -7.98 -38.23
N VAL A 27 1.49 -8.16 -37.68
CA VAL A 27 2.73 -7.90 -38.42
C VAL A 27 3.64 -9.10 -38.25
N ALA A 28 3.75 -9.85 -39.34
CA ALA A 28 4.59 -11.01 -39.53
C ALA A 28 6.09 -10.67 -39.71
N ALA A 29 6.94 -11.52 -39.12
CA ALA A 29 8.15 -12.20 -39.66
C ALA A 29 9.33 -11.34 -40.20
N THR A 30 10.64 -11.66 -40.14
CA THR A 30 11.49 -12.87 -39.94
C THR A 30 12.99 -12.36 -39.87
N PRO A 31 14.09 -13.14 -40.00
CA PRO A 31 14.71 -14.15 -39.14
C PRO A 31 16.21 -13.86 -38.74
N ALA A 32 16.70 -14.67 -37.78
CA ALA A 32 18.03 -15.31 -37.61
C ALA A 32 19.38 -14.60 -37.90
N ALA A 33 20.29 -14.64 -36.90
CA ALA A 33 21.68 -15.10 -37.09
C ALA A 33 22.31 -15.58 -35.76
N ASN A 34 22.95 -16.76 -35.84
CA ASN A 34 23.72 -17.46 -34.81
C ASN A 34 25.08 -16.80 -34.48
N ALA A 35 25.58 -17.04 -33.25
CA ALA A 35 26.80 -17.82 -32.96
C ALA A 35 27.68 -17.26 -31.81
N THR A 36 27.68 -18.01 -30.71
CA THR A 36 28.85 -18.59 -30.00
C THR A 36 30.08 -17.71 -29.67
N ALA A 37 30.37 -17.54 -28.37
CA ALA A 37 31.54 -18.15 -27.70
C ALA A 37 31.64 -17.78 -26.21
N SER A 38 32.00 -18.79 -25.41
CA SER A 38 32.22 -18.84 -23.97
C SER A 38 33.30 -17.88 -23.45
N GLN A 39 33.18 -17.47 -22.19
CA GLN A 39 34.26 -17.64 -21.20
C GLN A 39 33.76 -17.45 -19.76
N SER A 40 33.95 -18.51 -18.97
CA SER A 40 33.78 -18.55 -17.52
C SER A 40 34.95 -17.86 -16.83
N ALA A 41 34.65 -17.03 -15.83
CA ALA A 41 35.60 -16.68 -14.77
C ALA A 41 34.85 -16.63 -13.42
N PRO A 42 35.22 -17.44 -12.41
CA PRO A 42 34.65 -17.35 -11.09
C PRO A 42 35.30 -16.18 -10.34
N SER A 43 34.57 -15.08 -10.17
CA SER A 43 34.97 -14.01 -9.27
C SER A 43 34.19 -14.16 -7.97
N SER A 44 34.91 -14.44 -6.88
CA SER A 44 34.43 -14.55 -5.51
C SER A 44 33.55 -13.35 -5.12
N PRO A 45 32.39 -13.54 -4.47
CA PRO A 45 31.71 -12.43 -3.83
C PRO A 45 32.46 -12.01 -2.55
N PRO A 46 32.78 -10.73 -2.37
CA PRO A 46 33.25 -10.22 -1.09
C PRO A 46 32.14 -10.24 -0.04
N ALA A 47 32.57 -10.32 1.21
CA ALA A 47 31.77 -10.45 2.41
C ALA A 47 30.55 -9.50 2.48
N SER A 48 29.43 -10.05 2.95
CA SER A 48 28.28 -9.29 3.46
C SER A 48 28.72 -8.22 4.45
N PRO A 49 28.49 -6.92 4.18
CA PRO A 49 28.27 -6.00 5.27
C PRO A 49 26.87 -6.28 5.82
N SER A 50 26.79 -6.59 7.11
CA SER A 50 25.56 -6.51 7.89
C SER A 50 24.88 -5.18 7.58
N GLY A 51 23.72 -5.23 6.94
CA GLY A 51 22.92 -4.06 6.64
C GLY A 51 22.28 -3.52 7.92
N GLU A 52 23.04 -2.74 8.67
CA GLU A 52 22.44 -1.66 9.47
C GLU A 52 21.55 -0.84 8.53
N GLY A 53 20.28 -0.68 8.91
CA GLY A 53 19.25 -0.01 8.14
C GLY A 53 19.61 1.43 7.84
N VAL A 54 20.38 1.65 6.77
CA VAL A 54 20.64 2.95 6.18
C VAL A 54 19.34 3.45 5.57
N SER A 55 18.67 4.36 6.29
CA SER A 55 17.66 5.24 5.71
C SER A 55 18.31 6.00 4.54
N PRO A 56 17.78 5.91 3.31
CA PRO A 56 18.37 6.60 2.18
C PRO A 56 18.16 8.11 2.32
N SER A 57 19.22 8.83 2.67
CA SER A 57 19.27 10.30 2.83
C SER A 57 19.28 11.09 1.51
N GLY A 58 18.90 10.48 0.38
CA GLY A 58 18.74 11.15 -0.91
C GLY A 58 17.27 11.17 -1.29
N GLY A 59 16.73 12.34 -1.65
CA GLY A 59 15.30 12.65 -1.85
C GLY A 59 14.45 11.55 -2.49
N GLY A 60 14.05 10.58 -1.68
CA GLY A 60 13.25 9.43 -2.09
C GLY A 60 11.76 9.63 -1.78
N VAL A 61 10.96 8.61 -2.09
CA VAL A 61 9.51 8.59 -1.83
C VAL A 61 9.14 8.77 -0.35
N PHE A 62 10.09 8.62 0.57
CA PHE A 62 9.92 8.80 2.01
C PHE A 62 10.44 10.15 2.55
N SER A 63 10.83 11.08 1.68
CA SER A 63 11.41 12.38 2.07
C SER A 63 10.40 13.40 2.60
N GLY A 64 9.11 13.10 2.59
CA GLY A 64 8.04 14.07 2.88
C GLY A 64 7.71 15.02 1.74
N THR A 65 8.39 14.93 0.60
CA THR A 65 8.18 15.81 -0.56
C THR A 65 7.46 15.11 -1.73
N ARG A 66 7.10 13.83 -1.57
CA ARG A 66 6.48 13.01 -2.61
C ARG A 66 5.13 12.46 -2.15
N LYS A 67 4.15 12.52 -3.04
CA LYS A 67 2.90 11.77 -2.94
C LYS A 67 3.17 10.33 -3.31
N VAL A 68 2.58 9.40 -2.58
CA VAL A 68 2.69 7.97 -2.84
C VAL A 68 1.33 7.29 -2.78
N ALA A 69 1.16 6.24 -3.57
CA ALA A 69 0.16 5.21 -3.33
C ALA A 69 0.86 3.99 -2.72
N ILE A 70 0.17 3.26 -1.86
CA ILE A 70 0.71 2.06 -1.21
C ILE A 70 -0.14 0.87 -1.65
N SER A 71 0.43 -0.05 -2.43
CA SER A 71 -0.23 -1.29 -2.86
C SER A 71 0.13 -2.45 -1.94
N MET A 72 -0.81 -3.38 -1.78
CA MET A 72 -0.59 -4.65 -1.10
C MET A 72 -0.13 -5.70 -2.12
N GLU A 73 1.00 -6.32 -1.84
CA GLU A 73 1.62 -7.35 -2.70
C GLU A 73 1.26 -8.77 -2.24
N SER A 74 0.72 -8.90 -1.03
CA SER A 74 0.18 -10.16 -0.52
C SER A 74 -1.33 -10.05 -0.35
N GLY A 75 -2.06 -11.05 -0.87
CA GLY A 75 -3.52 -11.04 -0.92
C GLY A 75 -4.07 -10.52 -2.25
N PRO A 76 -5.35 -10.09 -2.30
CA PRO A 76 -5.93 -9.52 -3.52
C PRO A 76 -5.29 -8.16 -3.84
N PRO A 77 -5.08 -7.84 -5.13
CA PRO A 77 -4.44 -6.59 -5.54
C PRO A 77 -5.28 -5.40 -5.08
N ALA A 78 -4.73 -4.60 -4.17
CA ALA A 78 -5.43 -3.47 -3.57
C ALA A 78 -4.46 -2.41 -3.07
N TYR A 79 -4.95 -1.17 -3.01
CA TYR A 79 -4.27 -0.01 -2.47
C TYR A 79 -4.80 0.30 -1.08
N LEU A 80 -3.96 0.87 -0.22
CA LEU A 80 -4.42 1.50 1.01
C LEU A 80 -5.28 2.72 0.66
N VAL A 81 -6.48 2.78 1.22
CA VAL A 81 -7.45 3.86 0.99
C VAL A 81 -8.10 4.26 2.29
N VAL A 82 -8.25 5.57 2.52
CA VAL A 82 -9.04 6.08 3.64
C VAL A 82 -10.53 5.97 3.29
N GLY A 83 -11.24 5.08 3.98
CA GLY A 83 -12.69 4.93 3.91
C GLY A 83 -13.44 6.15 4.45
N ALA A 84 -14.73 6.26 4.13
CA ALA A 84 -15.58 7.39 4.56
C ALA A 84 -15.69 7.49 6.09
N ASP A 85 -15.54 6.38 6.81
CA ASP A 85 -15.52 6.27 8.27
C ASP A 85 -14.15 6.58 8.90
N GLY A 86 -13.17 7.02 8.09
CA GLY A 86 -11.82 7.35 8.52
C GLY A 86 -10.92 6.13 8.75
N LYS A 87 -11.38 4.89 8.53
CA LYS A 87 -10.51 3.72 8.58
C LYS A 87 -9.67 3.61 7.31
N VAL A 88 -8.44 3.12 7.43
CA VAL A 88 -7.62 2.74 6.28
C VAL A 88 -7.89 1.29 5.95
N VAL A 89 -8.29 1.01 4.70
CA VAL A 89 -8.66 -0.31 4.20
C VAL A 89 -7.99 -0.59 2.86
N GLY A 90 -7.98 -1.85 2.44
CA GLY A 90 -7.61 -2.22 1.06
C GLY A 90 -8.75 -1.92 0.08
N ASN A 91 -8.44 -1.29 -1.05
CA ASN A 91 -9.37 -1.11 -2.17
C ASN A 91 -8.68 -1.37 -3.51
N VAL A 92 -9.35 -2.08 -4.41
CA VAL A 92 -8.82 -2.39 -5.75
C VAL A 92 -8.65 -1.15 -6.64
N ARG A 93 -9.34 -0.05 -6.32
CA ARG A 93 -9.29 1.21 -7.06
C ARG A 93 -8.36 2.21 -6.39
N LEU A 94 -7.46 2.77 -7.19
CA LEU A 94 -6.72 3.96 -6.82
C LEU A 94 -7.67 5.17 -6.87
N THR A 95 -7.74 5.92 -5.77
CA THR A 95 -8.56 7.13 -5.64
C THR A 95 -7.73 8.26 -5.04
N GLU A 96 -8.26 9.48 -4.98
CA GLU A 96 -7.61 10.59 -4.26
C GLU A 96 -7.41 10.27 -2.77
N ARG A 97 -8.27 9.44 -2.18
CA ARG A 97 -8.18 8.96 -0.79
C ARG A 97 -7.17 7.83 -0.60
N SER A 98 -6.46 7.44 -1.66
CA SER A 98 -5.41 6.42 -1.68
C SER A 98 -4.00 7.03 -1.75
N VAL A 99 -3.90 8.36 -1.64
CA VAL A 99 -2.64 9.10 -1.80
C VAL A 99 -2.18 9.64 -0.45
N PHE A 100 -0.92 9.36 -0.14
CA PHE A 100 -0.28 9.69 1.13
C PHE A 100 1.04 10.42 0.91
N VAL A 101 1.57 11.04 1.96
CA VAL A 101 2.90 11.64 2.00
C VAL A 101 3.62 11.12 3.25
N PRO A 102 4.57 10.18 3.10
CA PRO A 102 5.40 9.73 4.21
C PRO A 102 6.39 10.83 4.57
N VAL A 103 6.25 11.42 5.75
CA VAL A 103 7.10 12.50 6.26
C VAL A 103 8.00 11.97 7.37
N PRO A 104 9.33 12.13 7.28
CA PRO A 104 10.23 11.74 8.34
C PRO A 104 9.86 12.39 9.68
N ALA A 105 9.77 11.59 10.74
CA ALA A 105 9.44 12.02 12.09
C ALA A 105 10.14 11.09 13.10
N GLY A 106 11.12 11.63 13.84
CA GLY A 106 11.93 10.85 14.77
C GLY A 106 12.65 9.69 14.06
N ALA A 107 12.48 8.47 14.57
CA ALA A 107 13.07 7.25 14.02
C ALA A 107 12.24 6.57 12.91
N GLY A 108 11.15 7.20 12.46
CA GLY A 108 10.24 6.65 11.47
C GLY A 108 9.62 7.75 10.61
N HIS A 109 8.40 7.50 10.16
CA HIS A 109 7.65 8.39 9.29
C HIS A 109 6.22 8.52 9.81
N GLN A 110 5.69 9.73 9.81
CA GLN A 110 4.24 9.93 9.78
C GLN A 110 3.73 9.69 8.36
N ILE A 111 2.61 9.01 8.22
CA ILE A 111 1.96 8.83 6.92
C ILE A 111 0.82 9.84 6.83
N ARG A 112 1.08 11.01 6.23
CA ARG A 112 0.05 12.06 6.05
C ARG A 112 -0.89 11.70 4.91
N THR A 113 -2.16 12.04 5.02
CA THR A 113 -3.08 11.99 3.88
C THR A 113 -2.81 13.15 2.94
N ALA A 114 -2.78 12.92 1.63
CA ALA A 114 -2.55 13.99 0.66
C ALA A 114 -3.79 14.84 0.33
N PHE A 115 -4.98 14.37 0.68
CA PHE A 115 -6.27 15.01 0.36
C PHE A 115 -6.87 15.83 1.51
N ALA A 116 -6.31 15.75 2.71
CA ALA A 116 -6.81 16.43 3.90
C ALA A 116 -5.66 17.03 4.69
N ASP A 117 -5.86 18.28 5.14
CA ASP A 117 -4.88 19.00 5.93
C ASP A 117 -4.74 18.37 7.32
N ASN A 118 -3.51 18.42 7.84
CA ASN A 118 -3.13 17.99 9.18
C ASN A 118 -3.65 16.60 9.61
N SER A 119 -3.81 15.69 8.66
CA SER A 119 -4.38 14.36 8.86
C SER A 119 -3.34 13.27 8.60
N CYS A 120 -3.15 12.37 9.57
CA CYS A 120 -2.16 11.30 9.56
C CYS A 120 -2.81 9.96 9.82
N VAL A 121 -2.23 8.90 9.25
CA VAL A 121 -2.56 7.53 9.64
C VAL A 121 -2.05 7.28 11.06
N GLY A 122 -2.85 6.60 11.85
CA GLY A 122 -2.52 6.14 13.19
C GLY A 122 -3.12 4.76 13.49
N VAL A 123 -2.62 4.11 14.53
CA VAL A 123 -3.12 2.83 15.02
C VAL A 123 -4.16 3.07 16.11
N ARG A 124 -5.37 2.53 15.94
CA ARG A 124 -6.44 2.53 16.94
C ARG A 124 -6.62 1.14 17.53
N ARG A 125 -6.46 1.00 18.84
CA ARG A 125 -6.84 -0.22 19.56
C ARG A 125 -8.36 -0.39 19.56
N ASN A 126 -8.83 -1.62 19.33
CA ASN A 126 -10.24 -1.95 19.31
C ASN A 126 -10.59 -2.80 20.53
N ALA A 127 -11.83 -2.68 21.03
CA ALA A 127 -12.31 -3.57 22.08
C ALA A 127 -12.60 -4.94 21.47
N GLY A 128 -11.77 -5.94 21.77
CA GLY A 128 -12.00 -7.33 21.37
C GLY A 128 -11.57 -7.69 19.94
N GLY A 129 -10.65 -6.94 19.32
CA GLY A 129 -10.09 -7.27 18.00
C GLY A 129 -8.71 -6.66 17.79
N PRO A 130 -8.01 -7.02 16.69
CA PRO A 130 -6.69 -6.47 16.42
C PRO A 130 -6.77 -4.95 16.21
N PRO A 131 -5.70 -4.19 16.53
CA PRO A 131 -5.67 -2.76 16.24
C PRO A 131 -5.85 -2.47 14.75
N THR A 132 -6.56 -1.38 14.42
CA THR A 132 -6.84 -0.99 13.04
C THR A 132 -6.14 0.31 12.68
N LEU A 133 -5.92 0.53 11.39
CA LEU A 133 -5.40 1.79 10.89
C LEU A 133 -6.55 2.79 10.67
N VAL A 134 -6.35 4.01 11.15
CA VAL A 134 -7.33 5.11 11.05
C VAL A 134 -6.65 6.41 10.71
N VAL A 135 -7.41 7.39 10.24
CA VAL A 135 -6.94 8.77 10.13
C VAL A 135 -7.26 9.52 11.42
N ALA A 136 -6.27 10.26 11.91
CA ALA A 136 -6.35 11.14 13.07
C ALA A 136 -5.59 12.44 12.78
N VAL A 137 -5.69 13.42 13.69
CA VAL A 137 -4.84 14.62 13.64
C VAL A 137 -3.38 14.20 13.76
N CYS A 138 -2.51 14.78 12.91
CA CYS A 138 -1.08 14.52 12.97
C CYS A 138 -0.49 14.97 14.31
N ALA A 139 0.08 14.03 15.06
CA ALA A 139 0.78 14.27 16.31
C ALA A 139 1.97 13.28 16.38
N PRO A 140 3.20 13.68 16.07
CA PRO A 140 4.33 12.74 15.94
C PRO A 140 4.71 12.08 17.27
N GLU A 141 4.38 12.72 18.39
CA GLU A 141 4.49 12.19 19.74
C GLU A 141 3.35 11.24 20.14
N ALA A 142 2.26 11.17 19.38
CA ALA A 142 1.16 10.27 19.69
C ALA A 142 1.55 8.81 19.37
N GLU A 143 1.25 7.92 20.32
CA GLU A 143 1.48 6.50 20.12
C GLU A 143 0.75 5.99 18.87
N GLY A 144 1.43 5.15 18.09
CA GLY A 144 0.84 4.52 16.91
C GLY A 144 0.75 5.41 15.66
N GLN A 145 1.33 6.62 15.64
CA GLN A 145 1.41 7.45 14.41
C GLN A 145 2.77 7.43 13.71
N LEU A 146 3.77 6.73 14.27
CA LEU A 146 5.08 6.56 13.65
C LEU A 146 5.20 5.17 13.03
N PHE A 147 5.59 5.16 11.75
CA PHE A 147 5.74 3.95 10.96
C PHE A 147 7.15 3.83 10.37
N ARG A 148 7.64 2.60 10.25
CA ARG A 148 8.89 2.29 9.56
C ARG A 148 8.59 1.49 8.30
N PHE A 149 9.21 1.88 7.20
CA PHE A 149 9.17 1.14 5.94
C PHE A 149 10.43 0.29 5.85
N VAL A 150 10.33 -0.98 6.24
CA VAL A 150 11.47 -1.90 6.22
C VAL A 150 11.48 -2.58 4.86
N GLN A 151 12.49 -2.27 4.05
CA GLN A 151 12.66 -2.91 2.75
C GLN A 151 12.78 -4.43 2.91
N THR A 152 12.13 -5.18 2.02
CA THR A 152 12.28 -6.64 1.93
C THR A 152 13.14 -7.02 0.71
N ASP A 153 13.52 -8.30 0.63
CA ASP A 153 14.22 -8.84 -0.55
C ASP A 153 13.27 -9.12 -1.73
N GLU A 154 11.96 -8.98 -1.52
CA GLU A 154 10.94 -9.22 -2.54
C GLU A 154 10.75 -8.02 -3.48
N ARG A 155 10.21 -8.31 -4.66
CA ARG A 155 9.82 -7.34 -5.68
C ARG A 155 8.37 -7.57 -6.06
N ASP A 156 7.68 -6.49 -6.41
CA ASP A 156 6.35 -6.61 -6.99
C ASP A 156 6.41 -7.07 -8.45
N SER A 157 5.23 -7.24 -9.07
CA SER A 157 5.09 -7.65 -10.47
C SER A 157 5.70 -6.67 -11.48
N GLU A 158 5.95 -5.42 -11.08
CA GLU A 158 6.61 -4.38 -11.88
C GLU A 158 8.12 -4.25 -11.56
N GLY A 159 8.66 -5.11 -10.69
CA GLY A 159 10.08 -5.10 -10.29
C GLY A 159 10.43 -4.04 -9.25
N ARG A 160 9.46 -3.33 -8.67
CA ARG A 160 9.68 -2.33 -7.61
C ARG A 160 10.00 -3.01 -6.29
N ARG A 161 10.75 -2.30 -5.43
CA ARG A 161 11.05 -2.78 -4.07
C ARG A 161 9.75 -2.86 -3.27
N THR A 162 9.60 -3.92 -2.49
CA THR A 162 8.52 -4.04 -1.51
C THR A 162 9.05 -3.77 -0.11
N TYR A 163 8.13 -3.43 0.78
CA TYR A 163 8.39 -3.01 2.15
C TYR A 163 7.42 -3.72 3.08
N ARG A 164 7.88 -4.02 4.29
CA ARG A 164 7.01 -4.24 5.44
C ARG A 164 6.80 -2.90 6.13
N ILE A 165 5.55 -2.60 6.47
CA ILE A 165 5.21 -1.40 7.22
C ILE A 165 5.09 -1.79 8.69
N GLU A 166 5.97 -1.24 9.54
CA GLU A 166 5.95 -1.46 10.98
C GLU A 166 5.36 -0.27 11.70
N SER A 167 4.56 -0.51 12.73
CA SER A 167 4.23 0.47 13.76
C SER A 167 4.90 0.09 15.09
N THR A 168 4.83 0.97 16.09
CA THR A 168 5.25 0.64 17.45
C THR A 168 4.43 -0.49 18.09
N SER A 169 3.24 -0.77 17.57
CA SER A 169 2.35 -1.83 18.08
C SER A 169 2.47 -3.15 17.30
N GLY A 170 3.36 -3.24 16.32
CA GLY A 170 3.55 -4.42 15.46
C GLY A 170 3.46 -4.11 13.96
N PRO A 171 3.65 -5.13 13.09
CA PRO A 171 3.60 -4.95 11.64
C PRO A 171 2.16 -4.75 11.14
N VAL A 172 2.00 -3.89 10.15
CA VAL A 172 0.76 -3.76 9.39
C VAL A 172 0.61 -4.99 8.50
N THR A 173 -0.55 -5.63 8.55
CA THR A 173 -0.84 -6.82 7.78
C THR A 173 -2.28 -6.83 7.27
N PHE A 174 -2.55 -7.70 6.30
CA PHE A 174 -3.86 -7.97 5.75
C PHE A 174 -4.16 -9.46 5.86
N ASP A 175 -5.35 -9.79 6.34
CA ASP A 175 -5.92 -11.14 6.22
C ASP A 175 -7.42 -11.04 5.85
N SER A 176 -8.00 -12.17 5.44
CA SER A 176 -9.39 -12.23 4.98
C SER A 176 -10.43 -12.05 6.09
N LEU A 177 -10.07 -12.26 7.35
CA LEU A 177 -10.97 -12.17 8.51
C LEU A 177 -11.03 -10.75 9.08
N ASN A 178 -9.86 -10.11 9.22
CA ASN A 178 -9.68 -8.84 9.90
C ASN A 178 -9.48 -7.66 8.93
N GLY A 179 -9.20 -7.95 7.65
CA GLY A 179 -8.79 -6.93 6.68
C GLY A 179 -7.44 -6.34 7.04
N LEU A 180 -7.24 -5.06 6.74
CA LEU A 180 -6.01 -4.33 7.06
C LEU A 180 -5.98 -3.97 8.55
N HIS A 181 -4.99 -4.48 9.26
CA HIS A 181 -4.85 -4.32 10.72
C HIS A 181 -3.37 -4.31 11.13
N VAL A 182 -3.10 -4.07 12.41
CA VAL A 182 -1.77 -4.25 13.01
C VAL A 182 -1.74 -5.59 13.71
N GLN A 183 -0.81 -6.44 13.31
CA GLN A 183 -0.59 -7.75 13.90
C GLN A 183 0.11 -7.62 15.26
N ASP A 184 -0.19 -8.54 16.17
CA ASP A 184 0.56 -8.69 17.41
C ASP A 184 2.05 -8.95 17.10
N PRO A 185 3.01 -8.24 17.72
CA PRO A 185 4.43 -8.43 17.47
C PRO A 185 4.94 -9.85 17.80
N ASP A 186 4.27 -10.58 18.69
CA ASP A 186 4.63 -11.95 19.06
C ASP A 186 4.11 -12.99 18.04
N ASN A 187 3.28 -12.58 17.09
CA ASN A 187 2.76 -13.45 16.05
C ASN A 187 3.75 -13.59 14.89
N THR A 188 4.12 -14.84 14.60
CA THR A 188 5.12 -15.20 13.58
C THR A 188 4.54 -15.36 12.17
N ALA A 189 3.23 -15.15 11.97
CA ALA A 189 2.65 -15.24 10.64
C ALA A 189 3.27 -14.17 9.72
N ARG A 190 3.46 -14.54 8.44
CA ARG A 190 4.12 -13.70 7.45
C ARG A 190 3.39 -12.37 7.31
N ALA A 191 4.10 -11.28 7.59
CA ALA A 191 3.57 -9.93 7.40
C ALA A 191 3.31 -9.64 5.91
N THR A 192 2.34 -8.78 5.65
CA THR A 192 2.02 -8.34 4.29
C THR A 192 3.15 -7.48 3.73
N GLY A 193 3.55 -7.77 2.48
CA GLY A 193 4.45 -6.90 1.71
C GLY A 193 3.66 -5.80 1.00
N PHE A 194 4.26 -4.61 0.92
CA PHE A 194 3.66 -3.44 0.29
C PHE A 194 4.62 -2.83 -0.73
N ALA A 195 4.14 -2.46 -1.91
CA ALA A 195 4.91 -1.59 -2.81
C ALA A 195 4.51 -0.12 -2.61
N VAL A 196 5.49 0.77 -2.73
CA VAL A 196 5.30 2.22 -2.60
C VAL A 196 5.50 2.85 -3.97
N ILE A 197 4.43 3.45 -4.48
CA ILE A 197 4.33 3.93 -5.86
C ILE A 197 4.35 5.44 -5.83
N ASP A 198 5.38 6.04 -6.44
CA ASP A 198 5.52 7.49 -6.55
C ASP A 198 4.40 8.10 -7.41
N ARG A 199 3.76 9.16 -6.91
CA ARG A 199 2.67 9.90 -7.54
C ARG A 199 3.04 11.35 -7.83
N GLY A 200 4.32 11.70 -7.73
CA GLY A 200 4.84 13.04 -7.97
C GLY A 200 5.00 13.86 -6.68
N PRO A 201 5.19 15.19 -6.80
CA PRO A 201 5.39 16.08 -5.66
C PRO A 201 4.18 16.18 -4.72
N ALA A 202 4.46 16.33 -3.41
CA ALA A 202 3.52 16.67 -2.34
C ALA A 202 2.90 18.06 -2.52
#